data_AF-A0AAU7R308-F1
#
_entry.id   AF-A0AAU7R308-F1
#
_cell.length_a   1.000
_cell.length_b   1.000
_cell.length_c   1.000
_cell.angle_alpha   90.00
_cell.angle_beta   90.00
_cell.angle_gamma   90.00
#
_symmetry.space_group_name_H-M   'P 1'
#
loop_
_entity.id
_entity.type
_entity.pdbx_description
1 polymer ?
#
loop_
_entity_poly.entity_id
_entity_poly.type
_entity_poly.pdbx_seq_one_letter_code
_entity_poly.pdbx_strand_id
1 'polypeptide(L)'
;MQVTKYAHSCLRLEHDGAVLVVDPGVFSDPAALDGADAVLITHEHPDHVDVGALTRALERRPMPVHGPSSLAGVLGDAAEALVTVEPGQSFTVAGVPVRAYGGQHAVIHPDIPVIQNVGYLFADVVYHPGDALFVPDDVQVDTLFAPIHAPWSKFSEVVDFIRAVAPRRAYALHDGLLNDNGFGVLDRQYTALSKTDYRRLEPGTRIDA
;
A
#
# COMPACT_ATOMS: atom_id res chain seq x y z
N MET A 1 -2.92 -11.51 12.02
CA MET A 1 -1.98 -10.42 11.70
C MET A 1 -2.53 -9.13 12.27
N GLN A 2 -1.70 -8.21 12.75
CA GLN A 2 -2.14 -6.92 13.27
C GLN A 2 -1.72 -5.83 12.28
N VAL A 3 -2.66 -4.98 11.86
CA VAL A 3 -2.40 -3.91 10.88
C VAL A 3 -2.75 -2.57 11.48
N THR A 4 -1.85 -1.60 11.37
CA THR A 4 -2.07 -0.21 11.78
C THR A 4 -1.97 0.68 10.55
N LYS A 5 -2.95 1.55 10.33
CA LYS A 5 -2.91 2.54 9.24
C LYS A 5 -2.18 3.79 9.71
N TYR A 6 -1.10 4.18 9.02
CA TYR A 6 -0.28 5.36 9.32
C TYR A 6 -0.55 6.50 8.34
N ALA A 7 -1.84 6.74 8.07
CA ALA A 7 -2.37 7.68 7.07
C ALA A 7 -2.12 7.27 5.61
N HIS A 8 -2.86 7.89 4.70
CA HIS A 8 -2.73 7.78 3.25
C HIS A 8 -2.54 6.34 2.74
N SER A 9 -1.35 5.97 2.26
CA SER A 9 -0.96 4.64 1.79
C SER A 9 -0.15 3.83 2.81
N CYS A 10 0.29 4.42 3.93
CA CYS A 10 1.19 3.74 4.84
C CYS A 10 0.48 2.74 5.75
N LEU A 11 0.91 1.48 5.69
CA LEU A 11 0.47 0.42 6.59
C LEU A 11 1.66 -0.14 7.35
N ARG A 12 1.45 -0.40 8.65
CA ARG A 12 2.39 -1.16 9.47
C ARG A 12 1.76 -2.49 9.85
N LEU A 13 2.42 -3.59 9.50
CA LEU A 13 1.95 -4.95 9.74
C LEU A 13 2.83 -5.61 10.80
N GLU A 14 2.20 -6.20 11.81
CA GLU A 14 2.84 -7.03 12.84
C GLU A 14 2.34 -8.48 12.70
N HIS A 15 3.25 -9.43 12.55
CA HIS A 15 2.91 -10.85 12.46
C HIS A 15 4.05 -11.70 13.02
N ASP A 16 3.74 -12.55 14.00
CA ASP A 16 4.68 -13.51 14.62
C ASP A 16 6.02 -12.88 15.07
N GLY A 17 5.95 -11.63 15.55
CA GLY A 17 7.10 -10.85 16.03
C GLY A 17 7.80 -10.01 14.96
N ALA A 18 7.46 -10.19 13.68
CA ALA A 18 7.98 -9.36 12.58
C ALA A 18 7.20 -8.06 12.43
N VAL A 19 7.90 -6.99 12.05
CA VAL A 19 7.34 -5.67 11.73
C VAL A 19 7.66 -5.30 10.29
N LEU A 20 6.62 -5.20 9.45
CA LEU A 20 6.73 -4.73 8.07
C LEU A 20 6.05 -3.37 7.92
N VAL A 21 6.64 -2.49 7.11
CA VAL A 21 6.04 -1.19 6.77
C VAL A 21 5.87 -1.12 5.26
N VAL A 22 4.68 -0.71 4.81
CA VAL A 22 4.35 -0.55 3.40
C VAL A 22 4.11 0.92 3.13
N ASP A 23 4.71 1.44 2.06
CA ASP A 23 4.53 2.81 1.55
C ASP A 23 4.63 3.93 2.61
N PRO A 24 5.78 4.06 3.31
CA PRO A 24 6.02 5.15 4.26
C PRO A 24 6.30 6.49 3.53
N GLY A 25 5.29 7.01 2.83
CA GLY A 25 5.37 8.25 2.06
C GLY A 25 5.24 9.53 2.89
N VAL A 26 5.45 10.68 2.25
CA VAL A 26 5.50 12.02 2.89
C VAL A 26 4.20 12.45 3.59
N PHE A 27 3.07 11.81 3.30
CA PHE A 27 1.79 12.06 3.98
C PHE A 27 1.58 11.18 5.22
N SER A 28 2.55 10.35 5.55
CA SER A 28 2.49 9.38 6.63
C SER A 28 3.26 9.87 7.85
N ASP A 29 2.92 9.35 9.03
CA ASP A 29 3.75 9.59 10.22
C ASP A 29 5.00 8.70 10.14
N PRO A 30 6.22 9.28 10.13
CA PRO A 30 7.48 8.53 10.03
C PRO A 30 7.71 7.57 11.20
N ALA A 31 6.98 7.70 12.32
CA ALA A 31 6.98 6.72 13.40
C ALA A 31 6.55 5.31 12.96
N ALA A 32 5.90 5.18 11.79
CA ALA A 32 5.64 3.88 11.17
C ALA A 32 6.91 3.04 11.00
N LEU A 33 8.05 3.68 10.70
CA LEU A 33 9.34 3.04 10.45
C LEU A 33 10.06 2.56 11.72
N ASP A 34 9.60 2.97 12.90
CA ASP A 34 10.30 2.64 14.14
C ASP A 34 10.20 1.14 14.46
N GLY A 35 11.38 0.51 14.54
CA GLY A 35 11.50 -0.93 14.79
C GLY A 35 11.08 -1.81 13.61
N ALA A 36 10.97 -1.26 12.39
CA ALA A 36 10.71 -2.07 11.21
C ALA A 36 11.83 -3.10 10.95
N ASP A 37 11.44 -4.31 10.56
CA ASP A 37 12.34 -5.36 10.12
C ASP A 37 12.55 -5.35 8.61
N ALA A 38 11.59 -4.79 7.87
CA ALA A 38 11.69 -4.51 6.44
C ALA A 38 10.68 -3.43 6.02
N VAL A 39 10.98 -2.77 4.91
CA VAL A 39 10.09 -1.83 4.24
C VAL A 39 9.72 -2.38 2.87
N LEU A 40 8.46 -2.25 2.46
CA LEU A 40 7.99 -2.56 1.12
C LEU A 40 7.43 -1.28 0.49
N ILE A 41 7.84 -0.98 -0.72
CA ILE A 41 7.42 0.23 -1.44
C ILE A 41 6.82 -0.21 -2.77
N THR A 42 5.64 0.29 -3.08
CA THR A 42 4.90 -0.08 -4.28
C THR A 42 5.48 0.60 -5.52
N HIS A 43 5.89 1.88 -5.42
CA HIS A 43 6.50 2.67 -6.50
C HIS A 43 7.18 3.95 -5.99
N GLU A 44 7.84 4.69 -6.89
CA GLU A 44 8.74 5.81 -6.56
C GLU A 44 8.08 7.18 -6.25
N HIS A 45 6.75 7.29 -6.18
CA HIS A 45 6.13 8.58 -5.90
C HIS A 45 6.31 9.02 -4.42
N PRO A 46 6.43 10.34 -4.13
CA PRO A 46 6.74 10.82 -2.80
C PRO A 46 5.70 10.46 -1.71
N ASP A 47 4.43 10.36 -2.07
CA ASP A 47 3.34 9.95 -1.20
C ASP A 47 3.34 8.44 -0.88
N HIS A 48 4.24 7.68 -1.49
CA HIS A 48 4.53 6.28 -1.16
C HIS A 48 5.94 6.08 -0.56
N VAL A 49 6.87 7.01 -0.80
CA VAL A 49 8.21 6.97 -0.18
C VAL A 49 8.71 8.36 0.23
N ASP A 50 8.85 8.57 1.54
CA ASP A 50 9.68 9.66 2.08
C ASP A 50 11.13 9.17 2.18
N VAL A 51 11.91 9.47 1.14
CA VAL A 51 13.34 9.09 1.05
C VAL A 51 14.12 9.61 2.26
N GLY A 52 13.81 10.82 2.76
CA GLY A 52 14.50 11.38 3.92
C GLY A 52 14.20 10.62 5.21
N ALA A 53 12.94 10.24 5.43
CA ALA A 53 12.56 9.43 6.58
C ALA A 53 13.13 8.01 6.49
N LEU A 54 13.09 7.39 5.31
CA LEU A 54 13.65 6.08 5.06
C LEU A 54 15.16 6.03 5.31
N THR A 55 15.92 6.99 4.77
CA THR A 55 17.38 7.08 4.99
C THR A 55 17.71 7.19 6.48
N ARG A 56 17.02 8.09 7.21
CA ARG A 56 17.20 8.19 8.67
C ARG A 56 16.87 6.90 9.40
N ALA A 57 15.89 6.13 8.93
CA ALA A 57 15.52 4.85 9.54
C ALA A 57 16.61 3.78 9.28
N LEU A 58 17.13 3.71 8.05
CA LEU A 58 18.23 2.82 7.66
C LEU A 58 19.52 3.11 8.44
N GLU A 59 19.83 4.38 8.68
CA GLU A 59 20.97 4.80 9.53
C GLU A 59 20.84 4.31 10.98
N ARG A 60 19.61 4.27 11.51
CA ARG A 60 19.35 3.75 12.87
C ARG A 60 19.40 2.22 12.93
N ARG A 61 18.85 1.55 11.92
CA ARG A 61 18.77 0.10 11.83
C ARG A 61 18.75 -0.32 10.35
N PRO A 62 19.83 -0.94 9.85
CA PRO A 62 19.82 -1.52 8.51
C PRO A 62 18.72 -2.57 8.38
N MET A 63 17.96 -2.50 7.29
CA MET A 63 16.86 -3.41 6.95
C MET A 63 16.68 -3.45 5.44
N PRO A 64 16.16 -4.55 4.86
CA PRO A 64 15.87 -4.60 3.43
C PRO A 64 14.69 -3.70 3.07
N VAL A 65 14.80 -3.07 1.90
CA VAL A 65 13.74 -2.31 1.26
C VAL A 65 13.32 -3.08 0.01
N HIS A 66 12.07 -3.53 -0.06
CA HIS A 66 11.56 -4.29 -1.20
C HIS A 66 10.74 -3.37 -2.12
N GLY A 67 10.96 -3.45 -3.43
CA GLY A 67 10.17 -2.68 -4.39
C GLY A 67 10.65 -2.79 -5.82
N PRO A 68 9.96 -2.13 -6.78
CA PRO A 68 10.35 -2.17 -8.19
C PRO A 68 11.75 -1.58 -8.41
N SER A 69 12.40 -2.01 -9.49
CA SER A 69 13.75 -1.53 -9.85
C SER A 69 13.81 0.00 -10.05
N SER A 70 12.69 0.62 -10.44
CA SER A 70 12.56 2.07 -10.61
C SER A 70 12.87 2.88 -9.35
N LEU A 71 12.69 2.32 -8.15
CA LEU A 71 13.01 2.98 -6.89
C LEU A 71 14.47 3.39 -6.77
N ALA A 72 15.39 2.66 -7.41
CA ALA A 72 16.80 3.02 -7.41
C ALA A 72 17.04 4.45 -7.95
N GLY A 73 16.15 4.96 -8.81
CA GLY A 73 16.22 6.31 -9.36
C GLY A 73 15.97 7.43 -8.34
N VAL A 74 15.29 7.15 -7.22
CA VAL A 74 14.94 8.16 -6.20
C VAL A 74 15.62 7.93 -4.85
N LEU A 75 16.07 6.70 -4.56
CA LEU A 75 16.60 6.34 -3.23
C LEU A 75 18.01 6.87 -2.94
N GLY A 76 18.80 7.25 -3.95
CA GLY A 76 20.20 7.64 -3.76
C GLY A 76 21.00 6.52 -3.07
N ASP A 77 21.77 6.86 -2.03
CA ASP A 77 22.57 5.88 -1.27
C ASP A 77 21.72 4.80 -0.59
N ALA A 78 20.45 5.09 -0.27
CA ALA A 78 19.54 4.09 0.30
C ALA A 78 19.20 2.95 -0.68
N ALA A 79 19.53 3.10 -1.98
CA ALA A 79 19.38 2.03 -2.96
C ALA A 79 20.25 0.80 -2.65
N GLU A 80 21.29 0.93 -1.82
CA GLU A 80 22.08 -0.23 -1.34
C GLU A 80 21.24 -1.24 -0.55
N ALA A 81 20.15 -0.79 0.08
CA ALA A 81 19.21 -1.65 0.81
C ALA A 81 18.10 -2.24 -0.09
N LEU A 82 18.02 -1.83 -1.36
CA LEU A 82 16.94 -2.21 -2.27
C LEU A 82 17.08 -3.67 -2.72
N VAL A 83 16.04 -4.45 -2.46
CA VAL A 83 15.78 -5.77 -3.03
C VAL A 83 14.69 -5.63 -4.07
N THR A 84 15.04 -5.78 -5.34
CA THR A 84 14.08 -5.65 -6.44
C THR A 84 13.00 -6.72 -6.38
N VAL A 85 11.75 -6.29 -6.53
CA VAL A 85 10.57 -7.16 -6.61
C VAL A 85 9.89 -6.95 -7.95
N GLU A 86 9.55 -8.06 -8.61
CA GLU A 86 8.77 -8.08 -9.84
C GLU A 86 7.35 -8.63 -9.59
N PRO A 87 6.33 -8.15 -10.33
CA PRO A 87 5.00 -8.73 -10.28
C PRO A 87 5.01 -10.24 -10.56
N GLY A 88 4.16 -10.99 -9.86
CA GLY A 88 4.07 -12.45 -9.92
C GLY A 88 5.07 -13.18 -9.03
N GLN A 89 6.02 -12.49 -8.41
CA GLN A 89 6.93 -13.11 -7.45
C GLN A 89 6.22 -13.46 -6.14
N SER A 90 6.66 -14.57 -5.53
CA SER A 90 6.29 -14.94 -4.16
C SER A 90 7.57 -15.13 -3.36
N PHE A 91 7.64 -14.54 -2.18
CA PHE A 91 8.83 -14.47 -1.34
C PHE A 91 8.47 -14.37 0.14
N THR A 92 9.47 -14.30 1.01
CA THR A 92 9.26 -14.18 2.45
C THR A 92 10.08 -13.01 2.98
N VAL A 93 9.45 -12.14 3.76
CA VAL A 93 10.09 -10.97 4.38
C VAL A 93 9.92 -11.07 5.89
N ALA A 94 11.04 -11.14 6.61
CA ALA A 94 11.04 -11.32 8.07
C ALA A 94 10.14 -12.47 8.56
N GLY A 95 10.01 -13.55 7.78
CA GLY A 95 9.14 -14.70 8.11
C GLY A 95 7.69 -14.59 7.62
N VAL A 96 7.26 -13.45 7.08
CA VAL A 96 5.93 -13.24 6.52
C VAL A 96 5.91 -13.61 5.02
N PRO A 97 5.03 -14.50 4.55
CA PRO A 97 4.84 -14.75 3.12
C PRO A 97 4.29 -13.50 2.42
N VAL A 98 4.87 -13.15 1.27
CA VAL A 98 4.45 -12.00 0.45
C VAL A 98 4.31 -12.43 -1.00
N ARG A 99 3.22 -12.01 -1.65
CA ARG A 99 2.99 -12.18 -3.09
C ARG A 99 2.89 -10.81 -3.76
N ALA A 100 3.61 -10.63 -4.85
CA ALA A 100 3.66 -9.40 -5.62
C ALA A 100 2.71 -9.44 -6.82
N TYR A 101 1.98 -8.36 -7.05
CA TYR A 101 0.98 -8.21 -8.12
C TYR A 101 1.13 -6.86 -8.85
N GLY A 102 0.37 -6.66 -9.92
CA GLY A 102 0.40 -5.41 -10.67
C GLY A 102 1.45 -5.41 -11.79
N GLY A 103 2.29 -4.39 -11.81
CA GLY A 103 3.33 -4.14 -12.80
C GLY A 103 3.28 -2.76 -13.42
N GLN A 104 2.13 -2.11 -13.36
CA GLN A 104 1.96 -0.73 -13.83
C GLN A 104 1.03 0.04 -12.89
N HIS A 105 1.38 1.30 -12.67
CA HIS A 105 0.52 2.28 -12.02
C HIS A 105 -0.72 2.57 -12.89
N ALA A 106 -1.83 2.98 -12.27
CA ALA A 106 -3.01 3.46 -13.00
C ALA A 106 -2.68 4.72 -13.82
N VAL A 107 -3.34 4.91 -14.97
CA VAL A 107 -3.04 6.07 -15.83
C VAL A 107 -3.55 7.36 -15.17
N ILE A 108 -2.63 8.27 -14.83
CA ILE A 108 -2.98 9.61 -14.34
C ILE A 108 -3.49 10.49 -15.48
N HIS A 109 -2.69 10.61 -16.55
CA HIS A 109 -3.02 11.36 -17.75
C HIS A 109 -2.21 10.80 -18.93
N PRO A 110 -2.72 10.80 -20.19
CA PRO A 110 -1.98 10.29 -21.34
C PRO A 110 -0.59 10.93 -21.59
N ASP A 111 -0.40 12.17 -21.13
CA ASP A 111 0.88 12.90 -21.27
C ASP A 111 1.89 12.59 -20.14
N ILE A 112 1.48 11.83 -19.12
CA ILE A 112 2.35 11.44 -18.00
C ILE A 112 2.78 9.98 -18.22
N PRO A 113 4.09 9.66 -18.22
CA PRO A 113 4.56 8.28 -18.33
C PRO A 113 3.98 7.39 -17.23
N VAL A 114 3.57 6.18 -17.60
CA VAL A 114 3.12 5.17 -16.65
C VAL A 114 4.34 4.45 -16.08
N ILE A 115 4.54 4.58 -14.76
CA ILE A 115 5.65 3.95 -14.03
C ILE A 115 5.28 2.56 -13.51
N GLN A 116 6.27 1.84 -12.98
CA GLN A 116 6.04 0.56 -12.32
C GLN A 116 5.22 0.76 -11.04
N ASN A 117 4.33 -0.18 -10.73
CA ASN A 117 3.67 -0.29 -9.43
C ASN A 117 3.55 -1.77 -9.07
N VAL A 118 4.08 -2.15 -7.90
CA VAL A 118 3.98 -3.50 -7.36
C VAL A 118 3.03 -3.49 -6.17
N GLY A 119 1.91 -4.22 -6.26
CA GLY A 119 1.03 -4.47 -5.14
C GLY A 119 1.49 -5.66 -4.31
N TYR A 120 1.18 -5.68 -3.01
CA TYR A 120 1.61 -6.72 -2.06
C TYR A 120 0.44 -7.37 -1.36
N LEU A 121 0.40 -8.71 -1.38
CA LEU A 121 -0.48 -9.53 -0.57
C LEU A 121 0.34 -10.20 0.53
N PHE A 122 0.00 -9.93 1.79
CA PHE A 122 0.69 -10.46 2.96
C PHE A 122 -0.08 -11.64 3.54
N ALA A 123 0.61 -12.78 3.66
CA ALA A 123 0.10 -14.03 4.22
C ALA A 123 -1.28 -14.46 3.64
N ASP A 124 -1.54 -14.14 2.37
CA ASP A 124 -2.83 -14.34 1.70
C ASP A 124 -4.05 -13.68 2.38
N VAL A 125 -3.81 -12.68 3.25
CA VAL A 125 -4.84 -12.05 4.09
C VAL A 125 -4.99 -10.56 3.78
N VAL A 126 -3.90 -9.79 3.77
CA VAL A 126 -3.94 -8.32 3.61
C VAL A 126 -3.40 -7.92 2.25
N TYR A 127 -4.23 -7.30 1.41
CA TYR A 127 -3.82 -6.82 0.10
C TYR A 127 -3.68 -5.29 0.06
N HIS A 128 -2.51 -4.83 -0.35
CA HIS A 128 -2.16 -3.44 -0.62
C HIS A 128 -1.79 -3.29 -2.11
N PRO A 129 -2.69 -2.78 -2.98
CA PRO A 129 -2.46 -2.77 -4.42
C PRO A 129 -1.49 -1.66 -4.88
N GLY A 130 -1.16 -0.72 -4.00
CA GLY A 130 -0.53 0.54 -4.40
C GLY A 130 -1.49 1.37 -5.25
N ASP A 131 -0.94 2.10 -6.20
CA ASP A 131 -1.72 2.97 -7.10
C ASP A 131 -2.10 2.24 -8.38
N ALA A 132 -2.75 1.08 -8.20
CA ALA A 132 -3.27 0.27 -9.28
C ALA A 132 -4.60 -0.39 -8.87
N LEU A 133 -5.40 -0.73 -9.87
CA LEU A 133 -6.64 -1.50 -9.71
C LEU A 133 -6.45 -2.95 -10.18
N PHE A 134 -5.32 -3.56 -9.79
CA PHE A 134 -4.97 -4.93 -10.19
C PHE A 134 -5.67 -5.94 -9.27
N VAL A 135 -6.46 -6.84 -9.85
CA VAL A 135 -7.20 -7.89 -9.14
C VAL A 135 -6.37 -9.17 -9.08
N PRO A 136 -6.00 -9.68 -7.89
CA PRO A 136 -5.45 -11.03 -7.73
C PRO A 136 -6.53 -12.06 -8.08
N ASP A 137 -6.32 -12.87 -9.11
CA ASP A 137 -7.29 -13.86 -9.61
C ASP A 137 -7.05 -15.29 -9.08
N ASP A 138 -5.98 -15.48 -8.30
CA ASP A 138 -5.49 -16.76 -7.84
C ASP A 138 -5.60 -16.96 -6.32
N VAL A 139 -6.24 -16.02 -5.61
CA VAL A 139 -6.39 -16.02 -4.16
C VAL A 139 -7.64 -15.24 -3.73
N GLN A 140 -8.32 -15.73 -2.70
CA GLN A 140 -9.42 -15.01 -2.08
C GLN A 140 -8.88 -14.05 -1.02
N VAL A 141 -8.92 -12.75 -1.30
CA VAL A 141 -8.43 -11.71 -0.37
C VAL A 141 -9.39 -11.58 0.83
N ASP A 142 -8.86 -11.60 2.06
CA ASP A 142 -9.67 -11.32 3.25
C ASP A 142 -9.88 -9.82 3.45
N THR A 143 -8.78 -9.07 3.51
CA THR A 143 -8.75 -7.65 3.83
C THR A 143 -8.07 -6.88 2.70
N LEU A 144 -8.84 -6.04 2.00
CA LEU A 144 -8.32 -5.13 0.98
C LEU A 144 -8.12 -3.73 1.56
N PHE A 145 -6.98 -3.11 1.32
CA PHE A 145 -6.82 -1.66 1.47
C PHE A 145 -6.98 -1.00 0.10
N ALA A 146 -8.16 -0.43 -0.16
CA ALA A 146 -8.56 0.06 -1.47
C ALA A 146 -8.18 1.54 -1.66
N PRO A 147 -7.44 1.93 -2.72
CA PRO A 147 -7.10 3.31 -3.01
C PRO A 147 -8.35 4.09 -3.43
N ILE A 148 -8.97 4.82 -2.51
CA ILE A 148 -10.32 5.36 -2.69
C ILE A 148 -10.38 6.67 -3.47
N HIS A 149 -9.26 7.39 -3.59
CA HIS A 149 -9.23 8.69 -4.26
C HIS A 149 -7.81 9.11 -4.65
N ALA A 150 -7.60 9.32 -5.94
CA ALA A 150 -6.37 9.90 -6.49
C ALA A 150 -6.67 10.66 -7.80
N PRO A 151 -5.73 11.48 -8.31
CA PRO A 151 -5.87 12.14 -9.61
C PRO A 151 -6.13 11.17 -10.78
N TRP A 152 -5.65 9.93 -10.68
CA TRP A 152 -5.81 8.87 -11.67
C TRP A 152 -7.13 8.08 -11.53
N SER A 153 -7.85 8.21 -10.42
CA SER A 153 -8.97 7.33 -10.10
C SER A 153 -10.32 7.96 -10.44
N LYS A 154 -11.27 7.15 -10.95
CA LYS A 154 -12.69 7.45 -10.86
C LYS A 154 -13.34 6.56 -9.81
N PHE A 155 -14.25 7.14 -9.03
CA PHE A 155 -15.03 6.41 -8.02
C PHE A 155 -15.63 5.09 -8.52
N SER A 156 -16.23 5.08 -9.73
CA SER A 156 -16.85 3.88 -10.30
C SER A 156 -15.84 2.76 -10.56
N GLU A 157 -14.64 3.10 -11.03
CA GLU A 157 -13.58 2.11 -11.32
C GLU A 157 -13.07 1.48 -10.02
N VAL A 158 -12.98 2.25 -8.92
CA VAL A 158 -12.61 1.72 -7.60
C VAL A 158 -13.71 0.82 -7.03
N VAL A 159 -14.99 1.17 -7.19
CA VAL A 159 -16.10 0.28 -6.80
C VAL A 159 -16.05 -1.05 -7.55
N ASP A 160 -15.83 -1.00 -8.86
CA ASP A 160 -15.76 -2.21 -9.68
C ASP A 160 -14.52 -3.04 -9.32
N PHE A 161 -13.40 -2.39 -9.00
CA PHE A 161 -12.21 -3.05 -8.46
C PHE A 161 -12.49 -3.78 -7.13
N ILE A 162 -13.09 -3.10 -6.14
CA ILE A 162 -13.43 -3.74 -4.85
C ILE A 162 -14.35 -4.95 -5.07
N ARG A 163 -15.34 -4.83 -5.97
CA ARG A 163 -16.25 -5.94 -6.31
C ARG A 163 -15.54 -7.09 -7.01
N ALA A 164 -14.56 -6.81 -7.86
CA ALA A 164 -13.80 -7.82 -8.58
C ALA A 164 -12.84 -8.57 -7.65
N VAL A 165 -12.20 -7.88 -6.71
CA VAL A 165 -11.40 -8.52 -5.64
C VAL A 165 -12.30 -9.33 -4.70
N ALA A 166 -13.56 -8.92 -4.52
CA ALA A 166 -14.55 -9.54 -3.65
C ALA A 166 -14.02 -9.87 -2.23
N PRO A 167 -13.36 -8.92 -1.54
CA PRO A 167 -12.76 -9.19 -0.25
C PRO A 167 -13.85 -9.30 0.83
N ARG A 168 -13.53 -9.99 1.94
CA ARG A 168 -14.44 -10.06 3.09
C ARG A 168 -14.72 -8.66 3.66
N ARG A 169 -13.69 -7.81 3.71
CA ARG A 169 -13.79 -6.41 4.14
C ARG A 169 -12.79 -5.53 3.39
N ALA A 170 -13.09 -4.25 3.29
CA ALA A 170 -12.24 -3.26 2.64
C ALA A 170 -12.03 -2.04 3.54
N TYR A 171 -10.80 -1.54 3.58
CA TYR A 171 -10.45 -0.31 4.26
C TYR A 171 -10.00 0.75 3.25
N ALA A 172 -10.31 2.00 3.54
CA ALA A 172 -9.85 3.12 2.73
C ALA A 172 -8.32 3.28 2.79
N LEU A 173 -7.70 3.37 1.62
CA LEU A 173 -6.30 3.71 1.36
C LEU A 173 -6.25 4.93 0.43
N HIS A 174 -5.12 5.62 0.37
CA HIS A 174 -4.88 6.77 -0.53
C HIS A 174 -5.98 7.84 -0.36
N ASP A 175 -6.17 8.26 0.90
CA ASP A 175 -7.29 9.11 1.30
C ASP A 175 -6.86 10.49 1.84
N GLY A 176 -5.55 10.72 1.96
CA GLY A 176 -4.96 11.96 2.49
C GLY A 176 -5.22 13.24 1.68
N LEU A 177 -5.77 13.14 0.46
CA LEU A 177 -6.16 14.31 -0.35
C LEU A 177 -7.60 14.78 -0.09
N LEU A 178 -8.37 14.02 0.68
CA LEU A 178 -9.78 14.31 0.95
C LEU A 178 -9.93 15.21 2.17
N ASN A 179 -10.89 16.13 2.10
CA ASN A 179 -11.44 16.81 3.26
C ASN A 179 -12.71 16.11 3.75
N ASP A 180 -13.29 16.59 4.85
CA ASP A 180 -14.49 16.02 5.48
C ASP A 180 -15.68 15.87 4.52
N ASN A 181 -15.85 16.81 3.58
CA ASN A 181 -16.92 16.72 2.59
C ASN A 181 -16.66 15.56 1.60
N GLY A 182 -15.42 15.43 1.13
CA GLY A 182 -15.00 14.32 0.26
C GLY A 182 -15.18 12.97 0.93
N PHE A 183 -14.75 12.85 2.19
CA PHE A 183 -14.98 11.65 3.01
C PHE A 183 -16.48 11.34 3.13
N GLY A 184 -17.31 12.31 3.51
CA GLY A 184 -18.75 12.08 3.66
C GLY A 184 -19.44 11.58 2.40
N VAL A 185 -19.01 12.07 1.22
CA VAL A 185 -19.54 11.58 -0.07
C VAL A 185 -19.05 10.16 -0.35
N LEU A 186 -17.74 9.92 -0.30
CA LEU A 186 -17.16 8.64 -0.69
C LEU A 186 -17.51 7.52 0.28
N ASP A 187 -17.46 7.76 1.59
CA ASP A 187 -17.80 6.76 2.61
C ASP A 187 -19.23 6.22 2.40
N ARG A 188 -20.19 7.13 2.12
CA ARG A 188 -21.58 6.75 1.82
C ARG A 188 -21.67 5.90 0.54
N GLN A 189 -20.97 6.29 -0.51
CA GLN A 189 -21.07 5.63 -1.81
C GLN A 189 -20.37 4.26 -1.82
N TYR A 190 -19.19 4.14 -1.22
CA TYR A 190 -18.49 2.85 -1.09
C TYR A 190 -19.27 1.89 -0.19
N THR A 191 -19.85 2.36 0.92
CA THR A 191 -20.72 1.53 1.77
C THR A 191 -21.93 1.00 0.98
N ALA A 192 -22.56 1.84 0.16
CA ALA A 192 -23.73 1.46 -0.61
C ALA A 192 -23.43 0.54 -1.79
N LEU A 193 -22.27 0.69 -2.44
CA LEU A 193 -22.01 0.08 -3.74
C LEU A 193 -20.95 -1.02 -3.73
N SER A 194 -19.99 -1.03 -2.82
CA SER A 194 -18.87 -2.00 -2.86
C SER A 194 -19.31 -3.46 -2.72
N LYS A 195 -20.46 -3.74 -2.08
CA LYS A 195 -20.93 -5.09 -1.68
C LYS A 195 -19.98 -5.81 -0.71
N THR A 196 -19.20 -5.03 0.04
CA THR A 196 -18.21 -5.49 1.03
C THR A 196 -18.41 -4.68 2.33
N ASP A 197 -17.96 -5.21 3.48
CA ASP A 197 -17.83 -4.42 4.72
C ASP A 197 -16.73 -3.37 4.54
N TYR A 198 -17.11 -2.18 4.07
CA TYR A 198 -16.23 -1.05 3.82
C TYR A 198 -16.15 -0.13 5.04
N ARG A 199 -14.93 0.27 5.42
CA ARG A 199 -14.70 1.25 6.49
C ARG A 199 -13.52 2.15 6.18
N ARG A 200 -13.52 3.37 6.71
CA ARG A 200 -12.31 4.20 6.80
C ARG A 200 -11.69 4.07 8.19
N LEU A 201 -10.37 4.00 8.25
CA LEU A 201 -9.61 3.97 9.49
C LEU A 201 -8.96 5.34 9.70
N GLU A 202 -9.08 5.87 10.91
CA GLU A 202 -8.29 7.04 11.32
C GLU A 202 -6.81 6.63 11.44
N PRO A 203 -5.85 7.52 11.12
CA PRO A 203 -4.43 7.25 11.33
C PRO A 203 -4.14 6.82 12.78
N GLY A 204 -3.29 5.80 12.93
CA GLY A 204 -2.99 5.13 14.20
C GLY A 204 -3.99 4.05 14.60
N THR A 205 -5.11 3.88 13.90
CA THR A 205 -6.07 2.80 14.17
C THR A 205 -5.45 1.45 13.86
N ARG A 206 -5.55 0.54 14.83
CA ARG A 206 -5.06 -0.83 14.78
C ARG A 206 -6.22 -1.81 14.61
N ILE A 207 -6.05 -2.81 13.75
CA ILE A 207 -7.04 -3.87 13.48
C ILE A 207 -6.40 -5.26 13.50
N ASP A 208 -7.20 -6.26 13.84
CA ASP A 208 -6.88 -7.67 13.59
C ASP A 208 -7.33 -8.10 12.20
N ALA A 209 -6.41 -8.68 11.44
CA ALA A 209 -6.60 -9.31 10.13
C ALA A 209 -6.30 -10.80 10.15
#